data_AF-A0A8J7XER1-F1
#
_entry.id   AF-A0A8J7XER1-F1
#
_cell.length_a   1.000
_cell.length_b   1.000
_cell.length_c   1.000
_cell.angle_alpha   90.00
_cell.angle_beta   90.00
_cell.angle_gamma   90.00
#
_symmetry.space_group_name_H-M   'P 1'
#
loop_
_entity.id
_entity.type
_entity.pdbx_description
1 polymer ?
#
loop_
_entity_poly.entity_id
_entity_poly.type
_entity_poly.pdbx_seq_one_letter_code
_entity_poly.pdbx_strand_id
1 'polypeptide(L)'
;DVNGFVTVGADLAGNYEQEWINSPLHDVLPTSLKEHYRVGDSFRIVILKEDPPVLSMFRQYDIEKFQGSCPCSRNHPKEGSTVWADADYQTQGLQYPWLISWKLGTNGGHFWSASDDLDHQWWWPGGMRFQSTNPYSGDVFLNIVYYSTGRKLPTDIEIVHQLRTNLGLYETQRLMIRGTIEWAEKLGANVNRAERAMGDVEEVFKRALEEYSEGDYDIAVVSLDEAMMEAEIALEIAFKTKQEAMFYIYVVEWLVTTGTLLLSGSIVYTLMIRRRLYREVETTRYLGPGRD
;
A
#
# COMPACT_ATOMS: atom_id res chain seq x y z
N ASP A 1 -10.98 -0.09 -31.08
CA ASP A 1 -10.37 -1.40 -30.83
C ASP A 1 -10.33 -1.68 -29.34
N VAL A 2 -11.01 -2.75 -28.90
CA VAL A 2 -11.00 -3.16 -27.49
C VAL A 2 -9.79 -4.07 -27.30
N ASN A 3 -8.64 -3.46 -26.97
CA ASN A 3 -7.50 -4.21 -26.46
C ASN A 3 -7.85 -4.68 -25.05
N GLY A 4 -8.49 -5.86 -24.98
CA GLY A 4 -8.79 -6.52 -23.71
C GLY A 4 -7.54 -7.12 -23.09
N PHE A 5 -7.42 -7.00 -21.77
CA PHE A 5 -6.44 -7.68 -20.95
C PHE A 5 -7.20 -8.61 -20.00
N VAL A 6 -6.87 -9.89 -20.02
CA VAL A 6 -7.41 -10.88 -19.09
C VAL A 6 -6.24 -11.67 -18.52
N THR A 7 -6.13 -11.68 -17.20
CA THR A 7 -5.24 -12.54 -16.43
C THR A 7 -6.03 -13.57 -15.69
N VAL A 8 -5.50 -14.79 -15.66
CA VAL A 8 -5.99 -15.86 -14.79
C VAL A 8 -4.82 -16.42 -13.98
N GLY A 9 -5.08 -16.72 -12.70
CA GLY A 9 -4.11 -17.22 -11.73
C GLY A 9 -4.25 -18.71 -11.44
N ALA A 10 -3.60 -19.16 -10.37
CA ALA A 10 -3.50 -20.56 -9.97
C ALA A 10 -4.85 -21.18 -9.57
N ASP A 11 -5.78 -20.36 -9.07
CA ASP A 11 -7.05 -20.87 -8.55
C ASP A 11 -8.01 -21.48 -9.59
N LEU A 12 -7.64 -21.45 -10.88
CA LEU A 12 -8.31 -22.20 -11.94
C LEU A 12 -8.27 -23.72 -11.73
N ALA A 13 -7.21 -24.24 -11.08
CA ALA A 13 -7.11 -25.65 -10.74
C ALA A 13 -7.88 -25.93 -9.44
N GLY A 14 -8.93 -26.76 -9.48
CA GLY A 14 -9.68 -27.18 -8.29
C GLY A 14 -11.19 -27.04 -8.44
N ASN A 15 -11.84 -26.43 -7.45
CA ASN A 15 -13.31 -26.43 -7.30
C ASN A 15 -14.09 -25.78 -8.45
N TYR A 16 -13.42 -25.01 -9.31
CA TYR A 16 -14.06 -24.30 -10.43
C TYR A 16 -13.55 -24.76 -11.81
N GLU A 17 -12.72 -25.80 -11.87
CA GLU A 17 -12.08 -26.23 -13.11
C GLU A 17 -13.12 -26.55 -14.19
N GLN A 18 -14.20 -27.25 -13.84
CA GLN A 18 -15.25 -27.65 -14.78
C GLN A 18 -16.05 -26.44 -15.28
N GLU A 19 -16.33 -25.47 -14.42
CA GLU A 19 -17.01 -24.24 -14.77
C GLU A 19 -16.19 -23.44 -15.78
N TRP A 20 -14.88 -23.35 -15.58
CA TRP A 20 -13.98 -22.70 -16.53
C TRP A 20 -13.87 -23.47 -17.84
N ILE A 21 -13.65 -24.79 -17.80
CA ILE A 21 -13.59 -25.65 -19.01
C ILE A 21 -14.88 -25.54 -19.85
N ASN A 22 -16.04 -25.49 -19.19
CA ASN A 22 -17.33 -25.38 -19.85
C ASN A 22 -17.67 -23.93 -20.27
N SER A 23 -16.87 -22.94 -19.84
CA SER A 23 -17.08 -21.55 -20.21
C SER A 23 -16.49 -21.25 -21.60
N PRO A 24 -17.07 -20.29 -22.35
CA PRO A 24 -16.44 -19.77 -23.57
C PRO A 24 -15.06 -19.15 -23.33
N LEU A 25 -14.73 -18.81 -22.08
CA LEU A 25 -13.41 -18.25 -21.74
C LEU A 25 -12.30 -19.29 -21.87
N HIS A 26 -12.59 -20.59 -21.67
CA HIS A 26 -11.58 -21.63 -21.83
C HIS A 26 -10.96 -21.62 -23.22
N ASP A 27 -11.74 -21.40 -24.28
CA ASP A 27 -11.24 -21.40 -25.65
C ASP A 27 -10.27 -20.25 -25.91
N VAL A 28 -10.44 -19.11 -25.23
CA VAL A 28 -9.59 -17.92 -25.37
C VAL A 28 -8.43 -17.86 -24.39
N LEU A 29 -8.31 -18.78 -23.43
CA LEU A 29 -7.13 -18.86 -22.57
C LEU A 29 -5.92 -19.44 -23.32
N PRO A 30 -4.69 -18.95 -23.04
CA PRO A 30 -3.48 -19.43 -23.70
C PRO A 30 -3.00 -20.80 -23.20
N THR A 31 -3.61 -21.32 -22.14
CA THR A 31 -3.35 -22.65 -21.58
C THR A 31 -4.61 -23.51 -21.67
N SER A 32 -4.44 -24.82 -21.85
CA SER A 32 -5.48 -25.81 -21.59
C SER A 32 -5.69 -25.93 -20.09
N LEU A 33 -6.96 -25.99 -19.67
CA LEU A 33 -7.32 -26.27 -18.27
C LEU A 33 -7.56 -27.76 -18.01
N LYS A 34 -7.52 -28.60 -19.05
CA LYS A 34 -7.65 -30.05 -18.88
C LYS A 34 -6.41 -30.59 -18.17
N GLU A 35 -6.62 -31.44 -17.16
CA GLU A 35 -5.56 -32.08 -16.37
C GLU A 35 -4.75 -31.08 -15.53
N HIS A 36 -5.32 -29.91 -15.24
CA HIS A 36 -4.69 -28.94 -14.36
C HIS A 36 -4.63 -29.50 -12.94
N TYR A 37 -3.43 -29.49 -12.35
CA TYR A 37 -3.27 -29.75 -10.93
C TYR A 37 -2.29 -28.76 -10.31
N ARG A 38 -2.40 -28.61 -8.98
CA ARG A 38 -1.56 -27.72 -8.20
C ARG A 38 -0.26 -28.39 -7.79
N VAL A 39 0.85 -27.72 -8.02
CA VAL A 39 2.18 -28.09 -7.51
C VAL A 39 2.41 -27.29 -6.23
N GLY A 40 2.47 -27.98 -5.09
CA GLY A 40 2.68 -27.37 -3.78
C GLY A 40 4.14 -27.34 -3.40
N ASP A 41 4.92 -26.42 -3.98
CA ASP A 41 6.34 -26.24 -3.65
C ASP A 41 6.80 -24.81 -3.95
N SER A 42 8.01 -24.48 -3.52
CA SER A 42 8.68 -23.24 -3.91
C SER A 42 9.29 -23.35 -5.30
N PHE A 43 9.34 -22.24 -6.01
CA PHE A 43 9.91 -22.18 -7.35
C PHE A 43 10.72 -20.91 -7.56
N ARG A 44 11.52 -20.90 -8.61
CA ARG A 44 12.11 -19.70 -9.21
C ARG A 44 11.63 -19.60 -10.65
N ILE A 45 11.61 -18.38 -11.19
CA ILE A 45 11.28 -18.23 -12.60
C ILE A 45 12.54 -18.42 -13.45
N VAL A 46 12.37 -18.94 -14.66
CA VAL A 46 13.39 -19.03 -15.71
C VAL A 46 12.84 -18.35 -16.94
N ILE A 47 13.39 -17.21 -17.30
CA ILE A 47 12.97 -16.39 -18.44
C ILE A 47 13.39 -17.10 -19.72
N LEU A 48 12.42 -17.36 -20.60
CA LEU A 48 12.64 -18.04 -21.87
C LEU A 48 12.63 -17.07 -23.06
N LYS A 49 11.90 -15.96 -22.96
CA LYS A 49 11.68 -15.02 -24.08
C LYS A 49 12.37 -13.68 -23.84
N GLU A 50 13.24 -13.33 -24.79
CA GLU A 50 14.00 -12.06 -24.74
C GLU A 50 13.27 -10.88 -25.38
N ASP A 51 12.59 -11.11 -26.49
CA ASP A 51 12.02 -10.06 -27.35
C ASP A 51 10.53 -10.33 -27.60
N PRO A 52 9.62 -9.36 -27.31
CA PRO A 52 9.90 -8.08 -26.67
C PRO A 52 10.31 -8.23 -25.20
N PRO A 53 10.98 -7.22 -24.60
CA PRO A 53 11.62 -7.37 -23.31
C PRO A 53 10.66 -7.23 -22.13
N VAL A 54 9.53 -7.96 -22.15
CA VAL A 54 8.53 -7.95 -21.08
C VAL A 54 9.13 -8.41 -19.75
N LEU A 55 9.91 -9.51 -19.79
CA LEU A 55 10.61 -10.06 -18.61
C LEU A 55 12.14 -9.91 -18.68
N SER A 56 12.73 -10.01 -19.87
CA SER A 56 14.20 -10.07 -20.03
C SER A 56 14.92 -8.83 -19.55
N MET A 57 14.29 -7.65 -19.61
CA MET A 57 14.90 -6.41 -19.09
C MET A 57 15.18 -6.43 -17.59
N PHE A 58 14.56 -7.36 -16.86
CA PHE A 58 14.75 -7.53 -15.41
C PHE A 58 15.90 -8.50 -15.06
N ARG A 59 16.49 -9.20 -16.04
CA ARG A 59 17.60 -10.13 -15.76
C ARG A 59 18.81 -9.46 -15.14
N GLN A 60 19.10 -8.22 -15.52
CA GLN A 60 20.19 -7.44 -14.94
C GLN A 60 20.00 -7.18 -13.43
N TYR A 61 18.79 -7.33 -12.91
CA TYR A 61 18.44 -7.22 -11.49
C TYR A 61 18.19 -8.59 -10.84
N ASP A 62 18.64 -9.68 -11.47
CA ASP A 62 18.57 -11.04 -10.92
C ASP A 62 17.15 -11.50 -10.55
N ILE A 63 16.13 -11.10 -11.32
CA ILE A 63 14.72 -11.40 -10.98
C ILE A 63 14.42 -12.91 -10.85
N GLU A 64 15.20 -13.76 -11.52
CA GLU A 64 15.12 -15.22 -11.47
C GLU A 64 15.59 -15.81 -10.13
N LYS A 65 16.27 -15.03 -9.28
CA LYS A 65 16.72 -15.48 -7.94
C LYS A 65 15.61 -15.40 -6.90
N PHE A 66 14.57 -14.60 -7.13
CA PHE A 66 13.46 -14.45 -6.19
C PHE A 66 12.60 -15.71 -6.13
N GLN A 67 12.26 -16.09 -4.91
CA GLN A 67 11.49 -17.31 -4.65
C GLN A 67 10.00 -17.01 -4.71
N GLY A 68 9.29 -17.76 -5.55
CA GLY A 68 7.85 -17.89 -5.50
C GLY A 68 7.44 -19.05 -4.59
N SER A 69 6.20 -19.03 -4.10
CA SER A 69 5.66 -20.11 -3.28
C SER A 69 4.15 -20.25 -3.44
N CYS A 70 3.68 -21.44 -3.05
CA CYS A 70 2.26 -21.77 -2.87
C CYS A 70 1.47 -21.87 -4.18
N PRO A 71 0.40 -22.69 -4.17
CA PRO A 71 0.17 -23.68 -5.20
C PRO A 71 0.21 -23.06 -6.58
N CYS A 72 1.10 -23.57 -7.41
CA CYS A 72 1.17 -23.16 -8.79
C CYS A 72 0.42 -24.16 -9.65
N SER A 73 -0.36 -23.66 -10.59
CA SER A 73 -1.02 -24.47 -11.60
C SER A 73 -0.02 -24.96 -12.63
N ARG A 74 -0.03 -26.26 -12.88
CA ARG A 74 0.74 -26.84 -13.99
C ARG A 74 0.10 -26.44 -15.32
N ASN A 75 0.57 -25.36 -15.93
CA ASN A 75 0.02 -24.90 -17.19
C ASN A 75 0.44 -25.80 -18.37
N HIS A 76 -0.49 -25.96 -19.32
CA HIS A 76 -0.35 -26.70 -20.57
C HIS A 76 -0.59 -25.72 -21.74
N PRO A 77 0.45 -25.01 -22.20
CA PRO A 77 0.31 -23.99 -23.25
C PRO A 77 -0.35 -24.57 -24.50
N LYS A 78 -1.33 -23.85 -25.06
CA LYS A 78 -1.95 -24.22 -26.33
C LYS A 78 -1.01 -23.93 -27.49
N GLU A 79 -1.23 -24.61 -28.62
CA GLU A 79 -0.51 -24.31 -29.86
C GLU A 79 -0.70 -22.83 -30.25
N GLY A 80 0.39 -22.16 -30.63
CA GLY A 80 0.41 -20.73 -30.95
C GLY A 80 0.51 -19.79 -29.74
N SER A 81 0.47 -20.32 -28.51
CA SER A 81 0.78 -19.52 -27.32
C SER A 81 2.28 -19.23 -27.20
N THR A 82 2.58 -18.16 -26.46
CA THR A 82 3.94 -17.72 -26.13
C THR A 82 4.18 -18.00 -24.66
N VAL A 83 5.20 -18.81 -24.36
CA VAL A 83 5.69 -19.00 -22.99
C VAL A 83 6.81 -18.00 -22.75
N TRP A 84 6.64 -17.14 -21.74
CA TRP A 84 7.59 -16.09 -21.39
C TRP A 84 8.64 -16.55 -20.40
N ALA A 85 8.21 -17.39 -19.44
CA ALA A 85 9.06 -17.94 -18.40
C ALA A 85 8.44 -19.24 -17.86
N ASP A 86 9.32 -20.10 -17.36
CA ASP A 86 8.97 -21.31 -16.62
C ASP A 86 9.15 -21.11 -15.11
N ALA A 87 8.47 -21.91 -14.31
CA ALA A 87 8.72 -22.11 -12.90
C ALA A 87 9.60 -23.36 -12.72
N ASP A 88 10.78 -23.18 -12.15
CA ASP A 88 11.75 -24.21 -11.77
C ASP A 88 11.55 -24.61 -10.29
N TYR A 89 11.07 -25.83 -10.06
CA TYR A 89 10.84 -26.43 -8.75
C TYR A 89 12.05 -27.28 -8.36
N GLN A 90 13.08 -26.62 -7.85
CA GLN A 90 14.41 -27.21 -7.60
C GLN A 90 14.38 -28.47 -6.72
N THR A 91 13.49 -28.51 -5.74
CA THR A 91 13.27 -29.63 -4.81
C THR A 91 12.73 -30.90 -5.49
N GLN A 92 11.97 -30.74 -6.57
CA GLN A 92 11.34 -31.84 -7.31
C GLN A 92 12.05 -32.15 -8.63
N GLY A 93 12.96 -31.28 -9.08
CA GLY A 93 13.59 -31.38 -10.40
C GLY A 93 12.57 -31.27 -11.53
N LEU A 94 11.53 -30.45 -11.33
CA LEU A 94 10.45 -30.22 -12.29
C LEU A 94 10.46 -28.78 -12.78
N GLN A 95 10.11 -28.59 -14.04
CA GLN A 95 9.98 -27.28 -14.66
C GLN A 95 8.67 -27.23 -15.44
N TYR A 96 7.88 -26.17 -15.22
CA TYR A 96 6.58 -25.99 -15.87
C TYR A 96 6.41 -24.55 -16.37
N PRO A 97 5.68 -24.32 -17.47
CA PRO A 97 5.32 -22.98 -17.92
C PRO A 97 4.70 -22.16 -16.78
N TRP A 98 5.24 -20.97 -16.54
CA TRP A 98 4.81 -20.07 -15.48
C TRP A 98 3.98 -18.92 -16.02
N LEU A 99 4.52 -18.17 -16.99
CA LEU A 99 3.83 -17.05 -17.60
C LEU A 99 3.62 -17.30 -19.09
N ILE A 100 2.35 -17.38 -19.49
CA ILE A 100 1.95 -17.70 -20.86
C ILE A 100 1.03 -16.60 -21.37
N SER A 101 1.21 -16.19 -22.62
CA SER A 101 0.26 -15.31 -23.29
C SER A 101 -0.08 -15.78 -24.69
N TRP A 102 -1.16 -15.26 -25.25
CA TRP A 102 -1.34 -15.20 -26.69
C TRP A 102 -2.24 -14.03 -27.08
N LYS A 103 -2.31 -13.76 -28.38
CA LYS A 103 -3.14 -12.69 -28.94
C LYS A 103 -4.19 -13.31 -29.86
N LEU A 104 -5.46 -12.94 -29.67
CA LEU A 104 -6.54 -13.43 -30.53
C LEU A 104 -6.58 -12.64 -31.84
N GLY A 105 -5.96 -13.17 -32.89
CA GLY A 105 -5.92 -12.50 -34.19
C GLY A 105 -5.17 -11.15 -34.15
N THR A 106 -5.27 -10.37 -35.22
CA THR A 106 -4.52 -9.10 -35.34
C THR A 106 -5.08 -7.98 -34.46
N ASN A 107 -6.41 -7.95 -34.27
CA ASN A 107 -7.14 -6.88 -33.60
C ASN A 107 -7.84 -7.32 -32.30
N GLY A 108 -7.65 -8.56 -31.85
CA GLY A 108 -8.22 -9.04 -30.59
C GLY A 108 -7.32 -8.75 -29.39
N GLY A 109 -7.86 -9.05 -28.21
CA GLY A 109 -7.19 -8.87 -26.93
C GLY A 109 -6.02 -9.81 -26.70
N HIS A 110 -5.19 -9.45 -25.72
CA HIS A 110 -4.14 -10.31 -25.18
C HIS A 110 -4.66 -11.03 -23.94
N PHE A 111 -4.46 -12.35 -23.93
CA PHE A 111 -4.80 -13.18 -22.79
C PHE A 111 -3.52 -13.70 -22.17
N TRP A 112 -3.48 -13.64 -20.84
CA TRP A 112 -2.35 -14.06 -20.02
C TRP A 112 -2.80 -15.09 -19.00
N SER A 113 -1.95 -16.05 -18.74
CA SER A 113 -2.08 -16.99 -17.64
C SER A 113 -0.77 -17.02 -16.87
N ALA A 114 -0.86 -16.73 -15.58
CA ALA A 114 0.22 -16.95 -14.63
C ALA A 114 -0.08 -18.23 -13.85
N SER A 115 0.94 -19.03 -13.58
CA SER A 115 0.77 -20.27 -12.83
C SER A 115 0.52 -20.04 -11.35
N ASP A 116 0.91 -18.89 -10.79
CA ASP A 116 0.64 -18.48 -9.42
C ASP A 116 -0.35 -17.31 -9.35
N ASP A 117 -0.82 -16.98 -8.14
CA ASP A 117 -1.72 -15.86 -7.89
C ASP A 117 -0.94 -14.56 -7.62
N LEU A 118 -1.48 -13.41 -8.05
CA LEU A 118 -0.82 -12.11 -7.89
C LEU A 118 -0.66 -11.66 -6.42
N ASP A 119 -1.29 -12.35 -5.48
CA ASP A 119 -1.17 -12.14 -4.04
C ASP A 119 -0.16 -13.09 -3.36
N HIS A 120 0.51 -13.95 -4.15
CA HIS A 120 1.54 -14.87 -3.67
C HIS A 120 2.93 -14.23 -3.60
N GLN A 121 3.87 -14.97 -2.99
CA GLN A 121 5.19 -14.50 -2.61
C GLN A 121 6.00 -13.96 -3.79
N TRP A 122 5.83 -14.44 -5.02
CA TRP A 122 6.61 -13.88 -6.12
C TRP A 122 6.14 -12.47 -6.49
N TRP A 123 4.83 -12.20 -6.41
CA TRP A 123 4.19 -10.98 -6.90
C TRP A 123 4.00 -9.88 -5.86
N TRP A 124 3.58 -10.19 -4.64
CA TRP A 124 3.07 -9.16 -3.74
C TRP A 124 4.01 -8.87 -2.57
N PRO A 125 4.54 -7.63 -2.42
CA PRO A 125 5.33 -7.23 -1.25
C PRO A 125 4.60 -7.47 0.09
N GLY A 126 3.26 -7.41 0.09
CA GLY A 126 2.41 -7.66 1.25
C GLY A 126 1.81 -9.06 1.31
N GLY A 127 2.34 -10.02 0.54
CA GLY A 127 1.76 -11.33 0.23
C GLY A 127 0.89 -11.95 1.32
N MET A 128 -0.22 -12.57 0.91
CA MET A 128 -1.28 -13.02 1.84
C MET A 128 -0.77 -13.97 2.94
N ARG A 129 0.36 -14.65 2.70
CA ARG A 129 1.04 -15.55 3.65
C ARG A 129 2.51 -15.22 3.90
N PHE A 130 3.20 -14.70 2.89
CA PHE A 130 4.64 -14.42 2.93
C PHE A 130 4.93 -13.13 2.16
N GLN A 131 5.75 -12.25 2.71
CA GLN A 131 6.18 -11.05 2.01
C GLN A 131 7.00 -11.44 0.77
N SER A 132 6.67 -10.84 -0.38
CA SER A 132 7.54 -10.95 -1.54
C SER A 132 8.90 -10.33 -1.25
N THR A 133 9.93 -11.00 -1.76
CA THR A 133 11.30 -10.47 -1.77
C THR A 133 11.65 -9.82 -3.10
N ASN A 134 10.75 -9.87 -4.09
CA ASN A 134 10.95 -9.31 -5.41
C ASN A 134 10.49 -7.83 -5.44
N PRO A 135 11.41 -6.86 -5.54
CA PRO A 135 11.03 -5.44 -5.62
C PRO A 135 10.42 -5.07 -6.98
N TYR A 136 10.66 -5.86 -8.03
CA TYR A 136 10.25 -5.55 -9.41
C TYR A 136 8.95 -6.22 -9.85
N SER A 137 8.24 -6.90 -8.94
CA SER A 137 7.03 -7.64 -9.29
C SER A 137 5.92 -6.76 -9.86
N GLY A 138 5.71 -5.58 -9.27
CA GLY A 138 4.76 -4.58 -9.78
C GLY A 138 5.17 -4.06 -11.15
N ASP A 139 6.47 -3.95 -11.40
CA ASP A 139 7.00 -3.50 -12.68
C ASP A 139 6.77 -4.53 -13.79
N VAL A 140 6.98 -5.81 -13.48
CA VAL A 140 6.66 -6.93 -14.37
C VAL A 140 5.19 -6.93 -14.74
N PHE A 141 4.30 -6.77 -13.75
CA PHE A 141 2.86 -6.71 -14.00
C PHE A 141 2.49 -5.53 -14.93
N LEU A 142 3.07 -4.36 -14.72
CA LEU A 142 2.81 -3.21 -15.58
C LEU A 142 3.40 -3.37 -16.99
N ASN A 143 4.54 -4.03 -17.14
CA ASN A 143 5.07 -4.40 -18.46
C ASN A 143 4.12 -5.32 -19.23
N ILE A 144 3.51 -6.30 -18.55
CA ILE A 144 2.48 -7.15 -19.13
C ILE A 144 1.31 -6.30 -19.64
N VAL A 145 0.83 -5.34 -18.85
CA VAL A 145 -0.27 -4.43 -19.25
C VAL A 145 0.13 -3.54 -20.43
N TYR A 146 1.33 -2.94 -20.40
CA TYR A 146 1.82 -2.08 -21.48
C TYR A 146 1.95 -2.84 -22.79
N TYR A 147 2.57 -4.01 -22.76
CA TYR A 147 2.68 -4.86 -23.94
C TYR A 147 1.29 -5.28 -24.46
N SER A 148 0.39 -5.68 -23.56
CA SER A 148 -0.97 -6.12 -23.93
C SER A 148 -1.79 -5.01 -24.61
N THR A 149 -1.59 -3.77 -24.19
CA THR A 149 -2.27 -2.58 -24.72
C THR A 149 -1.57 -1.96 -25.92
N GLY A 150 -0.43 -2.51 -26.36
CA GLY A 150 0.36 -1.99 -27.47
C GLY A 150 1.13 -0.72 -27.13
N ARG A 151 1.30 -0.41 -25.84
CA ARG A 151 2.19 0.66 -25.40
C ARG A 151 3.64 0.21 -25.53
N LYS A 152 4.54 1.16 -25.75
CA LYS A 152 5.97 0.90 -25.73
C LYS A 152 6.39 0.50 -24.32
N LEU A 153 7.18 -0.55 -24.21
CA LEU A 153 7.84 -0.90 -22.96
C LEU A 153 8.88 0.17 -22.62
N PRO A 154 9.12 0.45 -21.33
CA PRO A 154 10.18 1.36 -20.93
C PRO A 154 11.54 0.85 -21.40
N THR A 155 12.44 1.77 -21.74
CA THR A 155 13.83 1.43 -22.10
C THR A 155 14.71 1.28 -20.87
N ASP A 156 14.40 2.05 -19.82
CA ASP A 156 15.06 2.00 -18.53
C ASP A 156 14.02 1.68 -17.46
N ILE A 157 14.11 0.47 -16.90
CA ILE A 157 13.19 0.01 -15.88
C ILE A 157 13.56 0.49 -14.47
N GLU A 158 14.82 0.89 -14.26
CA GLU A 158 15.27 1.40 -12.95
C GLU A 158 14.61 2.76 -12.68
N ILE A 159 14.61 3.65 -13.67
CA ILE A 159 13.93 4.95 -13.57
C ILE A 159 12.44 4.76 -13.27
N VAL A 160 11.78 3.83 -13.97
CA VAL A 160 10.35 3.55 -13.77
C VAL A 160 10.09 2.95 -12.39
N HIS A 161 10.94 2.04 -11.92
CA HIS A 161 10.85 1.46 -10.58
C HIS A 161 11.03 2.52 -9.48
N GLN A 162 12.02 3.40 -9.64
CA GLN A 162 12.26 4.52 -8.73
C GLN A 162 11.07 5.47 -8.69
N LEU A 163 10.53 5.85 -9.85
CA LEU A 163 9.33 6.67 -9.95
C LEU A 163 8.16 6.07 -9.18
N ARG A 164 7.87 4.77 -9.38
CA ARG A 164 6.75 4.09 -8.71
C ARG A 164 6.93 4.03 -7.21
N THR A 165 8.16 3.78 -6.76
CA THR A 165 8.53 3.83 -5.34
C THR A 165 8.28 5.23 -4.77
N ASN A 166 8.77 6.27 -5.46
CA ASN A 166 8.62 7.66 -5.02
C ASN A 166 7.16 8.13 -5.04
N LEU A 167 6.34 7.68 -6.01
CA LEU A 167 4.90 7.93 -6.03
C LEU A 167 4.23 7.37 -4.78
N GLY A 168 4.60 6.15 -4.36
CA GLY A 168 4.10 5.55 -3.11
C GLY A 168 4.54 6.30 -1.84
N LEU A 169 5.78 6.79 -1.82
CA LEU A 169 6.29 7.61 -0.72
C LEU A 169 5.57 8.96 -0.63
N TYR A 170 5.38 9.63 -1.77
CA TYR A 170 4.61 10.87 -1.86
C TYR A 170 3.17 10.67 -1.35
N GLU A 171 2.49 9.60 -1.77
CA GLU A 171 1.13 9.28 -1.28
C GLU A 171 1.09 9.10 0.24
N THR A 172 2.11 8.46 0.82
CA THR A 172 2.24 8.32 2.27
C THR A 172 2.41 9.68 2.95
N GLN A 173 3.28 10.56 2.42
CA GLN A 173 3.45 11.92 2.93
C GLN A 173 2.17 12.75 2.81
N ARG A 174 1.49 12.71 1.66
CA ARG A 174 0.20 13.38 1.43
C ARG A 174 -0.84 13.00 2.48
N LEU A 175 -0.96 11.71 2.79
CA LEU A 175 -1.88 11.23 3.82
C LEU A 175 -1.51 11.75 5.21
N MET A 176 -0.22 11.85 5.54
CA MET A 176 0.23 12.42 6.81
C MET A 176 -0.08 13.92 6.92
N ILE A 177 0.10 14.69 5.83
CA ILE A 177 -0.21 16.13 5.77
C ILE A 177 -1.71 16.32 5.99
N ARG A 178 -2.55 15.65 5.19
CA ARG A 178 -4.01 15.73 5.31
C ARG A 178 -4.51 15.31 6.70
N GLY A 179 -4.01 14.20 7.23
CA GLY A 179 -4.36 13.75 8.57
C GLY A 179 -3.97 14.76 9.66
N THR A 180 -2.84 15.44 9.51
CA THR A 180 -2.41 16.51 10.44
C THR A 180 -3.29 17.74 10.35
N ILE A 181 -3.66 18.15 9.13
CA ILE A 181 -4.59 19.26 8.86
C ILE A 181 -5.96 18.95 9.49
N GLU A 182 -6.57 17.82 9.16
CA GLU A 182 -7.88 17.40 9.70
C GLU A 182 -7.88 17.33 11.22
N TRP A 183 -6.79 16.85 11.81
CA TRP A 183 -6.63 16.81 13.25
C TRP A 183 -6.58 18.22 13.87
N ALA A 184 -5.81 19.13 13.27
CA ALA A 184 -5.69 20.51 13.75
C ALA A 184 -7.02 21.28 13.58
N GLU A 185 -7.73 21.07 12.48
CA GLU A 185 -9.05 21.64 12.21
C GLU A 185 -10.08 21.20 13.26
N LYS A 186 -10.11 19.91 13.62
CA LYS A 186 -10.98 19.37 14.68
C LYS A 186 -10.76 20.04 16.04
N LEU A 187 -9.60 20.65 16.26
CA LEU A 187 -9.26 21.39 17.47
C LEU A 187 -9.49 22.91 17.33
N GLY A 188 -10.06 23.36 16.22
CA GLY A 188 -10.38 24.75 15.95
C GLY A 188 -9.19 25.59 15.50
N ALA A 189 -8.09 24.98 15.05
CA ALA A 189 -6.95 25.71 14.51
C ALA A 189 -7.24 26.29 13.11
N ASN A 190 -6.57 27.40 12.77
CA ASN A 190 -6.65 27.96 11.43
C ASN A 190 -5.72 27.21 10.46
N VAL A 191 -6.28 26.31 9.66
CA VAL A 191 -5.54 25.44 8.73
C VAL A 191 -5.35 26.03 7.33
N ASN A 192 -5.86 27.23 7.04
CA ASN A 192 -5.87 27.82 5.69
C ASN A 192 -4.48 27.96 5.05
N ARG A 193 -3.42 28.04 5.85
CA ARG A 193 -2.04 28.08 5.32
C ARG A 193 -1.55 26.70 4.91
N ALA A 194 -1.83 25.68 5.73
CA ALA A 194 -1.46 24.30 5.45
C ALA A 194 -2.24 23.74 4.25
N GLU A 195 -3.54 24.06 4.15
CA GLU A 195 -4.34 23.65 2.99
C GLU A 195 -3.85 24.25 1.68
N ARG A 196 -3.52 25.55 1.66
CA ARG A 196 -2.97 26.19 0.47
C ARG A 196 -1.65 25.55 0.04
N ALA A 197 -0.74 25.31 1.00
CA ALA A 197 0.52 24.63 0.71
C ALA A 197 0.29 23.21 0.16
N MET A 198 -0.68 22.47 0.69
CA MET A 198 -1.04 21.15 0.14
C MET A 198 -1.61 21.26 -1.28
N GLY A 199 -2.42 22.30 -1.57
CA GLY A 199 -2.94 22.58 -2.90
C GLY A 199 -1.84 22.82 -3.93
N ASP A 200 -0.85 23.65 -3.59
CA ASP A 200 0.30 23.94 -4.45
C ASP A 200 1.08 22.64 -4.79
N VAL A 201 1.33 21.80 -3.78
CA VAL A 201 1.98 20.49 -3.93
C VAL A 201 1.19 19.55 -4.86
N GLU A 202 -0.14 19.53 -4.75
CA GLU A 202 -1.00 18.69 -5.60
C GLU A 202 -0.95 19.10 -7.08
N GLU A 203 -0.75 20.38 -7.38
CA GLU A 203 -0.56 20.85 -8.76
C GLU A 203 0.74 20.34 -9.38
N VAL A 204 1.85 20.39 -8.64
CA VAL A 204 3.16 19.88 -9.09
C VAL A 204 3.12 18.36 -9.26
N PHE A 205 2.52 17.65 -8.30
CA PHE A 205 2.35 16.20 -8.39
C PHE A 205 1.50 15.77 -9.59
N LYS A 206 0.44 16.52 -9.90
CA LYS A 206 -0.40 16.24 -11.07
C LYS A 206 0.41 16.33 -12.36
N ARG A 207 1.29 17.33 -12.49
CA ARG A 207 2.22 17.44 -13.63
C ARG A 207 3.13 16.21 -13.74
N ALA A 208 3.73 15.77 -12.63
CA ALA A 208 4.57 14.57 -12.61
C ALA A 208 3.81 13.30 -13.07
N LEU A 209 2.53 13.16 -12.69
CA LEU A 209 1.69 12.04 -13.14
C LEU A 209 1.37 12.10 -14.63
N GLU A 210 1.12 13.30 -15.17
CA GLU A 210 0.89 13.51 -16.60
C GLU A 210 2.14 13.08 -17.40
N GLU A 211 3.32 13.57 -17.03
CA GLU A 211 4.61 13.22 -17.64
C GLU A 211 4.90 11.71 -17.56
N TYR A 212 4.66 11.09 -16.39
CA TYR A 212 4.79 9.64 -16.22
C TYR A 212 3.84 8.86 -17.12
N SER A 213 2.61 9.36 -17.32
CA SER A 213 1.60 8.69 -18.13
C SER A 213 1.89 8.76 -19.63
N GLU A 214 2.57 9.82 -20.06
CA GLU A 214 3.03 10.05 -21.44
C GLU A 214 4.31 9.26 -21.77
N GLY A 215 5.00 8.77 -20.73
CA GLY A 215 6.23 7.98 -20.85
C GLY A 215 7.51 8.82 -20.79
N ASP A 216 7.39 10.11 -20.42
CA ASP A 216 8.50 11.05 -20.27
C ASP A 216 9.12 10.89 -18.87
N TYR A 217 9.68 9.70 -18.61
CA TYR A 217 10.12 9.30 -17.27
C TYR A 217 11.21 10.21 -16.69
N ASP A 218 12.15 10.68 -17.50
CA ASP A 218 13.22 11.58 -17.03
C ASP A 218 12.65 12.91 -16.49
N ILE A 219 11.62 13.45 -17.15
CA ILE A 219 10.96 14.69 -16.73
C ILE A 219 10.10 14.42 -15.49
N ALA A 220 9.36 13.32 -15.50
CA ALA A 220 8.52 12.90 -14.38
C ALA A 220 9.31 12.75 -13.08
N VAL A 221 10.58 12.29 -13.14
CA VAL A 221 11.45 12.19 -11.95
C VAL A 221 11.69 13.57 -11.36
N VAL A 222 12.06 14.55 -12.20
CA VAL A 222 12.35 15.91 -11.75
C VAL A 222 11.12 16.57 -11.15
N SER A 223 9.96 16.45 -11.81
CA SER A 223 8.70 16.99 -11.30
C SER A 223 8.24 16.31 -10.00
N LEU A 224 8.48 15.00 -9.85
CA LEU A 224 8.12 14.27 -8.64
C LEU A 224 9.04 14.65 -7.46
N ASP A 225 10.35 14.80 -7.71
CA ASP A 225 11.29 15.26 -6.70
C ASP A 225 10.93 16.68 -6.22
N GLU A 226 10.53 17.57 -7.13
CA GLU A 226 9.98 18.89 -6.80
C GLU A 226 8.73 18.77 -5.91
N ALA A 227 7.76 17.94 -6.30
CA ALA A 227 6.55 17.71 -5.50
C ALA A 227 6.87 17.15 -4.09
N MET A 228 7.86 16.27 -3.97
CA MET A 228 8.29 15.73 -2.67
C MET A 228 8.92 16.80 -1.79
N MET A 229 9.79 17.67 -2.34
CA MET A 229 10.35 18.79 -1.58
C MET A 229 9.27 19.75 -1.10
N GLU A 230 8.30 20.09 -1.96
CA GLU A 230 7.19 20.96 -1.56
C GLU A 230 6.28 20.29 -0.53
N ALA A 231 6.06 18.97 -0.63
CA ALA A 231 5.30 18.20 0.35
C ALA A 231 5.96 18.24 1.74
N GLU A 232 7.29 18.18 1.83
CA GLU A 232 8.02 18.34 3.09
C GLU A 232 7.79 19.72 3.72
N ILE A 233 7.80 20.79 2.90
CA ILE A 233 7.50 22.15 3.35
C ILE A 233 6.04 22.24 3.84
N ALA A 234 5.09 21.69 3.10
CA ALA A 234 3.69 21.65 3.48
C ALA A 234 3.46 20.87 4.79
N LEU A 235 4.18 19.75 4.98
CA LEU A 235 4.15 18.97 6.20
C LEU A 235 4.68 19.77 7.41
N GLU A 236 5.76 20.53 7.24
CA GLU A 236 6.27 21.41 8.31
C GLU A 236 5.24 22.48 8.68
N ILE A 237 4.56 23.07 7.70
CA ILE A 237 3.49 24.05 7.94
C ILE A 237 2.33 23.40 8.70
N ALA A 238 1.89 22.20 8.29
CA ALA A 238 0.84 21.46 8.97
C ALA A 238 1.22 21.13 10.43
N PHE A 239 2.47 20.73 10.69
CA PHE A 239 2.95 20.49 12.05
C PHE A 239 3.04 21.76 12.90
N LYS A 240 3.38 22.92 12.32
CA LYS A 240 3.32 24.20 13.04
C LYS A 240 1.89 24.53 13.46
N THR A 241 0.92 24.38 12.56
CA THR A 241 -0.51 24.57 12.89
C THR A 241 -0.97 23.59 13.97
N LYS A 242 -0.51 22.33 13.91
CA LYS A 242 -0.76 21.33 14.95
C LYS A 242 -0.23 21.79 16.33
N GLN A 243 1.01 22.30 16.38
CA GLN A 243 1.64 22.77 17.62
C GLN A 243 0.90 23.96 18.22
N GLU A 244 0.46 24.92 17.39
CA GLU A 244 -0.37 26.04 17.84
C GLU A 244 -1.68 25.56 18.48
N ALA A 245 -2.34 24.58 17.87
CA ALA A 245 -3.55 23.96 18.43
C ALA A 245 -3.29 23.29 19.79
N MET A 246 -2.22 22.50 19.88
CA MET A 246 -1.82 21.82 21.12
C MET A 246 -1.52 22.81 22.26
N PHE A 247 -0.91 23.95 21.92
CA PHE A 247 -0.62 24.99 22.91
C PHE A 247 -1.90 25.55 23.53
N TYR A 248 -2.95 25.82 22.74
CA TYR A 248 -4.23 26.30 23.27
C TYR A 248 -4.90 25.27 24.18
N ILE A 249 -4.86 23.99 23.81
CA ILE A 249 -5.39 22.91 24.66
C ILE A 249 -4.68 22.89 26.00
N TYR A 250 -3.34 22.96 25.98
CA TYR A 250 -2.54 22.99 27.20
C TYR A 250 -2.88 24.19 28.09
N VAL A 251 -3.07 25.38 27.51
CA VAL A 251 -3.49 26.57 28.26
C VAL A 251 -4.87 26.38 28.89
N VAL A 252 -5.84 25.85 28.14
CA VAL A 252 -7.19 25.59 28.67
C VAL A 252 -7.14 24.56 29.80
N GLU A 253 -6.39 23.48 29.63
CA GLU A 253 -6.18 22.46 30.68
C GLU A 253 -5.56 23.07 31.93
N TRP A 254 -4.53 23.90 31.78
CA TRP A 254 -3.87 24.58 32.88
C TRP A 254 -4.81 25.56 33.61
N LEU A 255 -5.65 26.30 32.88
CA LEU A 255 -6.65 27.19 33.46
C LEU A 255 -7.76 26.42 34.19
N VAL A 256 -8.23 25.31 33.63
CA VAL A 256 -9.27 24.47 34.24
C VAL A 256 -8.74 23.83 35.52
N THR A 257 -7.55 23.23 35.50
CA THR A 257 -6.92 22.61 36.67
C THR A 257 -6.64 23.64 37.77
N THR A 258 -6.11 24.81 37.43
CA THR A 258 -5.89 25.91 38.38
C THR A 258 -7.21 26.45 38.93
N GLY A 259 -8.24 26.61 38.08
CA GLY A 259 -9.57 27.03 38.49
C GLY A 259 -10.23 26.06 39.46
N THR A 260 -10.16 24.75 39.19
CA THR A 260 -10.66 23.70 40.10
C THR A 260 -9.91 23.70 41.44
N LEU A 261 -8.58 23.89 41.42
CA LEU A 261 -7.77 23.97 42.63
C LEU A 261 -8.15 25.19 43.49
N LEU A 262 -8.27 26.37 42.87
CA LEU A 262 -8.67 27.60 43.57
C LEU A 262 -10.09 27.50 44.14
N LEU A 263 -11.04 26.94 43.37
CA LEU A 263 -12.42 26.76 43.81
C LEU A 263 -12.51 25.80 45.00
N SER A 264 -11.85 24.64 44.91
CA SER A 264 -11.83 23.67 46.01
C SER A 264 -11.13 24.22 47.25
N GLY A 265 -9.99 24.89 47.07
CA GLY A 265 -9.29 25.59 48.15
C GLY A 265 -10.16 26.66 48.82
N SER A 266 -10.88 27.46 48.04
CA SER A 266 -11.81 28.48 48.54
C SER A 266 -12.97 27.87 49.33
N ILE A 267 -13.56 26.77 48.85
CA ILE A 267 -14.63 26.05 49.57
C ILE A 267 -14.11 25.52 50.90
N VAL A 268 -12.95 24.87 50.91
CA VAL A 268 -12.32 24.34 52.13
C VAL A 268 -12.01 25.47 53.11
N TYR A 269 -11.40 26.54 52.64
CA TYR A 269 -11.10 27.72 53.45
C TYR A 269 -12.36 28.34 54.06
N THR A 270 -13.41 28.53 53.25
CA THR A 270 -14.69 29.07 53.71
C THR A 270 -15.31 28.17 54.78
N LEU A 271 -15.28 26.85 54.59
CA LEU A 271 -15.75 25.88 55.59
C LEU A 271 -14.92 25.93 56.87
N MET A 272 -13.59 26.04 56.78
CA MET A 272 -12.69 26.15 57.94
C MET A 272 -12.92 27.45 58.73
N ILE A 273 -13.04 28.60 58.06
CA ILE A 273 -13.32 29.88 58.74
C ILE A 273 -14.69 29.86 59.38
N ARG A 274 -15.72 29.36 58.68
CA ARG A 274 -17.06 29.26 59.25
C ARG A 274 -17.09 28.29 60.43
N ARG A 275 -16.32 27.20 60.40
CA ARG A 275 -16.10 26.31 61.56
C ARG A 275 -15.42 26.99 62.74
N ARG A 276 -14.55 27.98 62.53
CA ARG A 276 -13.97 28.76 63.63
C ARG A 276 -15.02 29.61 64.38
N LEU A 277 -16.19 29.83 63.78
CA LEU A 277 -17.39 30.42 64.40
C LEU A 277 -18.33 29.39 65.02
N TYR A 278 -18.15 28.09 64.73
CA TYR A 278 -18.87 27.03 65.42
C TYR A 278 -18.20 26.79 66.78
N ARG A 279 -18.85 27.40 67.78
CA ARG A 279 -18.77 27.19 69.23
C ARG A 279 -18.08 25.88 69.62
N GLU A 280 -17.10 25.99 70.52
CA GLU A 280 -16.40 24.85 71.13
C GLU A 280 -17.41 23.74 71.45
N VAL A 281 -17.17 22.56 70.90
CA VAL A 281 -17.92 21.37 71.27
C VAL A 281 -17.53 21.11 72.72
N GLU A 282 -18.47 21.42 73.61
CA GLU A 282 -18.41 21.18 75.03
C GLU A 282 -17.85 19.76 75.24
N THR A 283 -16.62 19.68 75.72
CA THR A 283 -15.89 18.41 75.85
C THR A 283 -16.75 17.47 76.67
N THR A 284 -17.20 16.36 76.07
CA THR A 284 -17.97 15.34 76.77
C THR A 284 -17.12 14.82 77.91
N ARG A 285 -17.49 15.18 79.13
CA ARG A 285 -16.80 14.78 80.36
C ARG A 285 -16.86 13.26 80.42
N TYR A 286 -15.70 12.61 80.29
CA TYR A 286 -15.56 11.17 80.48
C TYR A 286 -16.03 10.83 81.90
N LEU A 287 -17.20 10.19 82.02
CA LEU A 287 -17.66 9.58 83.27
C LEU A 287 -16.79 8.34 83.49
N GLY A 288 -15.85 8.43 84.43
CA GLY A 288 -15.02 7.29 84.83
C GLY A 288 -15.88 6.16 85.39
N PRO A 289 -15.52 4.88 85.16
CA PRO A 289 -16.25 3.75 85.71
C PRO A 289 -16.07 3.72 87.23
N GLY A 290 -17.19 3.75 87.95
CA GLY A 290 -17.24 3.52 89.39
C GLY A 290 -16.69 2.14 89.71
N ARG A 291 -15.75 2.09 90.66
CA ARG A 291 -15.38 0.89 91.41
C ARG A 291 -16.22 0.88 92.69
N ASP A 292 -17.06 -0.14 92.82
CA ASP A 292 -17.40 -0.77 94.09
C ASP A 292 -16.75 -2.16 94.10
#